data_AF-A0A1F3CBX0-F1
#
_entry.id   AF-A0A1F3CBX0-F1
#
_cell.length_a   1.000
_cell.length_b   1.000
_cell.length_c   1.000
_cell.angle_alpha   90.00
_cell.angle_beta   90.00
_cell.angle_gamma   90.00
#
_symmetry.space_group_name_H-M   'P 1'
#
loop_
_entity.id
_entity.type
_entity.pdbx_description
1 polymer ?
#
loop_
_entity_poly.entity_id
_entity_poly.type
_entity_poly.pdbx_seq_one_letter_code
_entity_poly.pdbx_strand_id
1 'polypeptide(L)' 'MTDVLGRDLEHARRVLEAEGFQVEVVETRSPRRVEMSGPLRVVRQRQTGEYSVQLAATHERYVPAPRAPRA' A
#
# COMPACT_ATOMS: atom_id res chain seq x y z
N MET A 1 -15.56 2.86 -10.84
CA MET A 1 -14.40 2.77 -9.93
C MET A 1 -13.28 2.07 -10.68
N THR A 2 -12.21 2.80 -10.96
CA THR A 2 -11.02 2.28 -11.65
C THR A 2 -10.27 1.26 -10.78
N ASP A 3 -9.73 0.20 -11.38
CA ASP A 3 -8.86 -0.75 -10.67
C ASP A 3 -7.44 -0.17 -10.56
N VAL A 4 -6.94 -0.09 -9.33
CA VAL A 4 -5.64 0.50 -9.00
C VAL A 4 -4.69 -0.49 -8.32
N LEU A 5 -4.98 -1.80 -8.41
CA LEU A 5 -4.14 -2.85 -7.83
C LEU A 5 -2.75 -2.84 -8.48
N GLY A 6 -1.72 -3.02 -7.64
CA GLY A 6 -0.32 -3.01 -8.06
C GLY A 6 0.25 -1.63 -8.40
N ARG A 7 -0.58 -0.57 -8.43
CA ARG A 7 -0.10 0.79 -8.66
C ARG A 7 0.49 1.40 -7.39
N ASP A 8 1.37 2.37 -7.59
CA ASP A 8 1.87 3.23 -6.52
C ASP A 8 0.71 3.94 -5.82
N LEU A 9 0.75 3.96 -4.49
CA LEU A 9 -0.32 4.46 -3.63
C LEU A 9 -0.74 5.90 -3.98
N GLU A 10 0.24 6.77 -4.22
CA GLU A 10 -0.05 8.17 -4.58
C GLU A 10 -0.80 8.28 -5.91
N HIS A 11 -0.40 7.49 -6.90
CA HIS A 11 -1.06 7.46 -8.20
C HIS A 11 -2.48 6.90 -8.09
N ALA A 12 -2.63 5.77 -7.38
CA ALA A 12 -3.91 5.13 -7.10
C ALA A 12 -4.89 6.08 -6.41
N ARG A 13 -4.41 6.81 -5.40
CA ARG A 13 -5.19 7.79 -4.66
C ARG A 13 -5.69 8.91 -5.58
N ARG A 14 -4.80 9.52 -6.38
CA ARG A 14 -5.17 10.59 -7.31
C ARG A 14 -6.23 10.17 -8.33
N VAL A 15 -6.12 8.96 -8.86
CA VAL A 15 -7.09 8.44 -9.84
C VAL A 15 -8.48 8.31 -9.20
N LEU A 16 -8.56 7.73 -8.02
CA LEU A 16 -9.84 7.54 -7.32
C LEU A 16 -10.43 8.85 -6.80
N GLU A 17 -9.61 9.76 -6.28
CA GLU A 17 -10.07 11.10 -5.87
C GLU A 17 -10.57 11.91 -7.07
N ALA A 18 -9.94 11.78 -8.25
CA ALA A 18 -10.41 12.42 -9.48
C ALA A 18 -11.74 11.85 -10.01
N GLU A 19 -12.03 10.57 -9.71
CA GLU A 19 -13.33 9.95 -9.96
C GLU A 19 -14.40 10.36 -8.91
N GLY A 20 -14.03 11.14 -7.90
CA GLY A 20 -14.93 11.61 -6.84
C GLY A 20 -15.05 10.65 -5.64
N PHE A 21 -14.16 9.67 -5.51
CA PHE A 21 -14.15 8.77 -4.34
C PHE A 21 -13.32 9.35 -3.20
N GLN A 22 -13.81 9.15 -1.97
CA GLN A 22 -13.06 9.33 -0.75
C GLN A 22 -12.19 8.10 -0.51
N VAL A 23 -10.86 8.30 -0.48
CA VAL A 23 -9.88 7.21 -0.36
C VAL A 23 -9.38 7.10 1.08
N GLU A 24 -9.61 5.95 1.70
CA GLU A 24 -9.00 5.56 2.97
C GLU A 24 -7.83 4.61 2.73
N VAL A 25 -6.70 4.84 3.37
CA VAL A 25 -5.49 4.03 3.18
C VAL A 25 -5.14 3.28 4.45
N VAL A 26 -4.99 1.96 4.32
CA VAL A 26 -4.49 1.07 5.36
C VAL A 26 -3.13 0.56 4.94
N GLU A 27 -2.07 1.00 5.63
CA GLU A 27 -0.74 0.44 5.44
C GLU A 27 -0.67 -0.94 6.10
N THR A 28 -0.36 -1.95 5.30
CA THR A 28 -0.15 -3.32 5.76
C THR A 28 1.34 -3.57 5.91
N ARG A 29 1.76 -3.89 7.13
CA ARG A 29 3.14 -4.27 7.45
C ARG A 29 3.28 -5.77 7.51
N SER A 30 4.41 -6.28 7.00
CA SER A 30 4.70 -7.70 7.14
C SER A 30 4.97 -8.02 8.62
N PRO A 31 4.48 -9.17 9.15
CA PRO A 31 4.81 -9.60 10.52
C PRO A 31 6.28 -10.02 10.69
N ARG A 32 7.05 -10.12 9.60
CA ARG A 32 8.49 -10.43 9.63
C ARG A 32 9.27 -9.15 9.92
N ARG A 33 10.34 -9.23 10.75
CA ARG A 33 11.32 -8.14 10.89
C ARG A 33 12.09 -7.99 9.57
N VAL A 34 11.53 -7.22 8.65
CA VAL A 34 12.16 -6.86 7.39
C VAL A 34 12.23 -5.34 7.34
N GLU A 35 13.34 -4.80 6.84
CA GLU A 35 13.42 -3.38 6.54
C GLU A 35 12.54 -3.13 5.32
N MET A 36 11.40 -2.47 5.55
CA MET A 36 10.49 -2.05 4.49
C MET A 36 11.07 -0.79 3.86
N SER A 37 11.55 -0.89 2.62
CA SER A 37 12.12 0.24 1.87
C SER A 37 11.50 0.31 0.48
N GLY A 38 11.28 1.54 -0.02
CA GLY A 38 10.68 1.80 -1.34
C GLY A 38 9.22 2.28 -1.28
N PRO A 39 8.62 2.60 -2.44
CA PRO A 39 7.27 3.15 -2.53
C PRO A 39 6.20 2.14 -2.09
N LEU A 40 5.10 2.66 -1.54
CA LEU A 40 3.92 1.87 -1.18
C LEU A 40 3.13 1.52 -2.43
N ARG A 41 2.77 0.24 -2.58
CA ARG A 41 1.91 -0.23 -3.66
C ARG A 41 0.62 -0.82 -3.13
N VAL A 42 -0.46 -0.57 -3.86
CA VAL A 42 -1.79 -1.07 -3.52
C VAL A 42 -1.83 -2.58 -3.75
N VAL A 43 -2.12 -3.33 -2.70
CA VAL A 43 -2.28 -4.79 -2.73
C VAL A 43 -3.72 -5.23 -2.56
N ARG A 44 -4.59 -4.33 -2.09
CA ARG A 44 -6.02 -4.58 -1.99
C ARG A 44 -6.81 -3.30 -2.21
N GLN A 45 -7.92 -3.41 -2.91
CA GLN A 45 -8.89 -2.35 -3.10
C GLN A 45 -10.26 -2.88 -2.69
N ARG A 46 -10.99 -2.12 -1.88
CA ARG A 46 -12.33 -2.48 -1.40
C ARG A 46 -13.22 -1.25 -1.38
N GLN A 47 -14.35 -1.30 -2.05
CA GLN A 47 -15.39 -0.30 -1.89
C GLN A 47 -16.11 -0.51 -0.55
N THR A 48 -16.16 0.53 0.28
CA THR A 48 -16.74 0.49 1.64
C THR A 48 -18.03 1.31 1.75
N GLY A 49 -18.31 2.17 0.78
CA GLY A 49 -19.55 2.94 0.68
C GLY A 49 -19.84 3.35 -0.76
N GLU A 50 -20.88 4.17 -0.97
CA GLU A 50 -21.27 4.63 -2.30
C GLU A 50 -20.14 5.44 -2.98
N TYR A 51 -19.46 6.30 -2.21
CA TYR A 51 -18.32 7.10 -2.65
C TYR A 51 -17.05 6.86 -1.84
N SER A 52 -16.95 5.74 -1.12
CA SER A 52 -15.80 5.46 -0.24
C SER A 52 -15.07 4.20 -0.67
N VAL A 53 -13.74 4.32 -0.79
CA VAL A 53 -12.85 3.22 -1.18
C VAL A 53 -11.73 3.10 -0.17
N GLN A 54 -11.52 1.89 0.33
CA GLN A 54 -10.38 1.54 1.16
C GLN A 54 -9.31 0.85 0.31
N LEU A 55 -8.07 1.34 0.42
CA LEU A 55 -6.89 0.78 -0.21
C LEU A 55 -5.97 0.20 0.86
N ALA A 56 -5.59 -1.06 0.73
CA ALA A 56 -4.50 -1.63 1.48
C ALA A 56 -3.21 -1.51 0.67
N ALA A 57 -2.16 -0.95 1.24
CA ALA A 57 -0.85 -0.82 0.59
C ALA A 57 0.27 -1.51 1.37
N THR A 58 1.32 -1.93 0.69
CA THR A 58 2.51 -2.51 1.31
C THR A 58 3.78 -2.08 0.57
N HIS A 59 4.94 -2.15 1.23
CA HIS A 59 6.22 -1.85 0.60
C HIS A 59 6.72 -3.02 -0.23
N GLU A 60 7.31 -2.72 -1.38
CA GLU A 60 7.69 -3.72 -2.38
C GLU A 60 8.97 -4.52 -2.02
N ARG A 61 9.89 -3.97 -1.20
CA ARG A 61 11.20 -4.63 -0.97
C ARG A 61 11.34 -5.26 0.40
N TYR A 62 11.75 -6.52 0.34
CA TYR A 62 12.33 -7.31 1.42
C TYR A 62 13.86 -7.10 1.42
N VAL A 63 14.40 -6.29 2.34
CA VAL A 63 15.84 -6.32 2.62
C VAL A 63 16.05 -7.16 3.89
N PRO A 64 16.79 -8.28 3.83
CA PRO A 64 17.15 -9.01 5.04
C PRO A 64 18.05 -8.12 5.90
N ALA A 65 17.67 -7.92 7.17
CA ALA A 65 18.48 -7.16 8.12
C ALA A 65 19.91 -7.73 8.17
N PRO A 66 20.96 -6.87 8.21
CA PRO A 66 22.33 -7.35 8.30
C PRO A 66 22.50 -8.22 9.55
N ARG A 67 23.09 -9.41 9.39
CA ARG A 67 23.42 -10.28 10.53
C ARG A 67 24.30 -9.50 11.50
N ALA A 68 23.88 -9.40 12.77
CA ALA A 68 24.74 -8.90 13.82
C ALA A 68 26.05 -9.72 13.85
N PRO A 69 27.22 -9.08 13.96
CA PRO A 69 28.48 -9.80 14.11
C PRO A 69 28.41 -10.65 15.39
N ARG A 70 28.72 -11.94 15.27
CA ARG A 70 28.93 -12.80 16.44
C ARG A 70 30.16 -12.27 17.16
N ALA A 71 29.98 -11.83 18.41
CA ALA A 71 31.07 -11.60 19.36
C ALA A 71 31.56 -12.93 19.95
#